data_AF-A0A3M2BJB1-F1
#
_entry.id   AF-A0A3M2BJB1-F1
#
_cell.length_a   1.000
_cell.length_b   1.000
_cell.length_c   1.000
_cell.angle_alpha   90.00
_cell.angle_beta   90.00
_cell.angle_gamma   90.00
#
_symmetry.space_group_name_H-M   'P 1'
#
loop_
_entity.id
_entity.type
_entity.pdbx_description
1 polymer ?
#
loop_
_entity_poly.entity_id
_entity_poly.type
_entity_poly.pdbx_seq_one_letter_code
_entity_poly.pdbx_strand_id
1 'polypeptide(L)'
;MTLVYSDLFDYPLTAEELHRDLVVPCDDPGRCTAALAEMVGDGTVECDGDFYCLAGRGAIVPLRAARRRRAARRWRQARRFARWLARVPFVRMVAVCGSQAVDNATRDADVDLFLVTAPGRLWLAQSATMVLRRLARLAIGIEPCPNYLLSEDRLEVAPHTLYTAREVAQVVPLWGAATAQRFFAANRWIGRFLPQRRPGGRPEQLRDTPPGRLKTALETLLGGAAGARLDRLVYGLLVRYYARRLRRPRAEIELAYRRERQVVVTGGYLGAVAERFAIRAGEVLGDGGRAAAEAIFAGGWEAGDGGDGAPAGADPLYAELFARRYGGGR
;
A
#
# COMPACT_ATOMS: atom_id res chain seq x y z
N MET A 1 20.39 -4.77 -1.12
CA MET A 1 19.01 -5.03 -0.62
C MET A 1 17.97 -4.03 -1.07
N THR A 2 18.15 -2.72 -0.84
CA THR A 2 17.14 -1.71 -1.27
C THR A 2 16.85 -1.74 -2.77
N LEU A 3 17.90 -1.76 -3.61
CA LEU A 3 17.75 -1.89 -5.06
C LEU A 3 17.09 -3.23 -5.46
N VAL A 4 17.49 -4.33 -4.83
CA VAL A 4 16.88 -5.66 -5.03
C VAL A 4 15.38 -5.64 -4.78
N TYR A 5 14.94 -5.01 -3.69
CA TYR A 5 13.51 -4.88 -3.39
C TYR A 5 12.77 -4.01 -4.41
N SER A 6 13.37 -2.89 -4.82
CA SER A 6 12.77 -1.96 -5.80
C SER A 6 12.68 -2.58 -7.21
N ASP A 7 13.64 -3.43 -7.55
CA ASP A 7 13.71 -4.16 -8.81
C ASP A 7 12.53 -5.12 -9.02
N LEU A 8 11.93 -5.62 -7.93
CA LEU A 8 10.70 -6.43 -7.97
C LEU A 8 9.53 -5.69 -8.62
N PHE A 9 9.56 -4.35 -8.62
CA PHE A 9 8.49 -3.50 -9.12
C PHE A 9 8.89 -2.69 -10.37
N ASP A 10 10.01 -3.03 -11.01
CA ASP A 10 10.64 -2.28 -12.10
C ASP A 10 10.81 -0.79 -11.77
N TYR A 11 11.24 -0.49 -10.54
CA TYR A 11 11.36 0.89 -10.08
C TYR A 11 12.83 1.24 -9.85
N PRO A 12 13.50 1.92 -10.81
CA PRO A 12 14.82 2.46 -10.55
C PRO A 12 14.68 3.58 -9.52
N LEU A 13 15.69 3.79 -8.67
CA LEU A 13 15.64 4.75 -7.56
C LEU A 13 16.56 5.93 -7.81
N THR A 14 16.20 7.12 -7.34
CA THR A 14 17.19 8.20 -7.22
C THR A 14 18.05 8.00 -5.96
N ALA A 15 19.19 8.70 -5.85
CA ALA A 15 20.03 8.64 -4.65
C ALA A 15 19.25 9.01 -3.37
N GLU A 16 18.40 10.05 -3.44
CA GLU A 16 17.54 10.46 -2.32
C GLU A 16 16.53 9.37 -1.95
N GLU A 17 15.88 8.76 -2.94
CA GLU A 17 14.93 7.68 -2.68
C GLU A 17 15.60 6.45 -2.11
N LEU A 18 16.80 6.13 -2.59
CA LEU A 18 17.59 5.00 -2.12
C LEU A 18 17.99 5.20 -0.66
N HIS A 19 18.53 6.36 -0.30
CA HIS A 19 18.87 6.72 1.09
C HIS A 19 17.64 6.68 2.00
N ARG A 20 16.55 7.33 1.59
CA ARG A 20 15.26 7.36 2.32
C ARG A 20 14.71 5.96 2.58
N ASP A 21 14.93 5.05 1.64
CA ASP A 21 14.36 3.72 1.64
C ASP A 21 15.38 2.62 2.01
N LEU A 22 16.52 2.99 2.60
CA LEU A 22 17.47 2.05 3.15
C LEU A 22 16.81 1.18 4.22
N VAL A 23 17.21 -0.09 4.25
CA VAL A 23 16.74 -1.08 5.25
C VAL A 23 17.67 -1.18 6.46
N VAL A 24 18.66 -0.29 6.53
CA VAL A 24 19.65 -0.18 7.60
C VAL A 24 19.83 1.29 7.95
N PRO A 25 20.09 1.64 9.23
CA PRO A 25 20.39 3.01 9.63
C PRO A 25 21.60 3.60 8.86
N CYS A 26 21.50 4.86 8.50
CA CYS A 26 22.50 5.59 7.71
C CYS A 26 22.24 7.08 7.87
N ASP A 27 22.95 7.70 8.81
CA ASP A 27 22.76 9.10 9.17
C ASP A 27 23.41 10.06 8.17
N ASP A 28 24.40 9.59 7.41
CA ASP A 28 25.12 10.35 6.41
C ASP A 28 24.72 9.94 4.98
N PRO A 29 23.99 10.79 4.24
CA PRO A 29 23.71 10.57 2.82
C PRO A 29 24.97 10.44 1.96
N GLY A 30 26.08 11.09 2.35
CA GLY A 30 27.36 11.04 1.62
C GLY A 30 27.93 9.63 1.55
N ARG A 31 27.90 8.89 2.67
CA ARG A 31 28.25 7.46 2.71
C ARG A 31 27.40 6.62 1.75
N CYS A 32 26.11 6.91 1.65
CA CYS A 32 25.23 6.21 0.71
C CYS A 32 25.63 6.48 -0.75
N THR A 33 25.93 7.73 -1.09
CA THR A 33 26.38 8.11 -2.44
C THR A 33 27.74 7.52 -2.78
N ALA A 34 28.69 7.49 -1.84
CA ALA A 34 30.00 6.88 -2.04
C ALA A 34 29.90 5.37 -2.32
N ALA A 35 29.10 4.65 -1.52
CA ALA A 35 28.85 3.23 -1.74
C ALA A 35 28.17 2.97 -3.10
N LEU A 36 27.24 3.83 -3.53
CA LEU A 36 26.64 3.72 -4.86
C LEU A 36 27.67 3.92 -5.98
N ALA A 37 28.59 4.88 -5.84
CA ALA A 37 29.63 5.12 -6.83
C ALA A 37 30.57 3.90 -6.97
N GLU A 38 30.92 3.26 -5.84
CA GLU A 38 31.71 2.02 -5.83
C GLU A 38 30.98 0.89 -6.56
N MET A 39 29.70 0.66 -6.24
CA MET A 39 28.86 -0.35 -6.89
C MET A 39 28.58 -0.08 -8.38
N VAL A 40 28.69 1.18 -8.81
CA VAL A 40 28.65 1.53 -10.23
C VAL A 40 30.00 1.21 -10.89
N GLY A 41 31.10 1.50 -10.19
CA GLY A 41 32.46 1.22 -10.67
C GLY A 41 32.77 -0.27 -10.84
N ASP A 42 32.21 -1.12 -9.98
CA ASP A 42 32.35 -2.58 -10.05
C ASP A 42 31.33 -3.27 -10.99
N GLY A 43 30.38 -2.50 -11.54
CA GLY A 43 29.37 -2.98 -12.48
C GLY A 43 28.18 -3.71 -11.85
N THR A 44 28.03 -3.71 -10.52
CA THR A 44 26.86 -4.29 -9.84
C THR A 44 25.60 -3.43 -10.04
N VAL A 45 25.78 -2.12 -10.17
CA VAL A 45 24.73 -1.11 -10.31
C VAL A 45 24.93 -0.33 -11.59
N GLU A 46 23.85 -0.10 -12.31
CA GLU A 46 23.80 0.83 -13.45
C GLU A 46 23.25 2.19 -13.00
N CYS A 47 23.84 3.25 -13.53
CA CYS A 47 23.40 4.63 -13.34
C CYS A 47 23.06 5.25 -14.71
N ASP A 48 21.84 5.75 -14.87
CA ASP A 48 21.37 6.50 -16.04
C ASP A 48 20.71 7.81 -15.58
N GLY A 49 21.42 8.93 -15.80
CA GLY A 49 21.06 10.22 -15.24
C GLY A 49 21.02 10.17 -13.70
N ASP A 50 19.86 10.52 -13.12
CA ASP A 50 19.64 10.51 -11.67
C ASP A 50 19.18 9.14 -11.13
N PHE A 51 19.09 8.11 -11.97
CA PHE A 51 18.46 6.84 -11.63
C PHE A 51 19.47 5.70 -11.52
N TYR A 52 19.35 4.94 -10.42
CA TYR A 52 20.13 3.75 -10.11
C TYR A 52 19.26 2.50 -10.22
N CYS A 53 19.80 1.45 -10.83
CA CYS A 53 19.19 0.12 -10.92
C CYS A 53 20.25 -0.98 -10.89
N LEU A 54 19.83 -2.24 -10.75
CA LEU A 54 20.77 -3.36 -10.84
C LEU A 54 21.31 -3.49 -12.27
N ALA A 55 22.52 -4.04 -12.40
CA ALA A 55 23.10 -4.35 -13.71
C ALA A 55 22.15 -5.18 -14.60
N GLY A 56 22.12 -4.85 -15.89
CA GLY A 56 21.24 -5.44 -16.89
C GLY A 56 19.78 -4.94 -16.82
N ARG A 57 19.47 -3.95 -15.97
CA ARG A 57 18.10 -3.43 -15.80
C ARG A 57 17.89 -2.03 -16.35
N GLY A 58 18.85 -1.40 -17.05
CA GLY A 58 18.71 -0.04 -17.60
C GLY A 58 17.40 0.26 -18.36
N ALA A 59 16.76 -0.73 -18.97
CA ALA A 59 15.45 -0.58 -19.62
C ALA A 59 14.32 -0.08 -18.68
N ILE A 60 14.44 -0.23 -17.36
CA ILE A 60 13.44 0.25 -16.40
C ILE A 60 13.47 1.78 -16.21
N VAL A 61 14.55 2.46 -16.61
CA VAL A 61 14.71 3.91 -16.50
C VAL A 61 13.74 4.67 -17.43
N PRO A 62 13.71 4.43 -18.76
CA PRO A 62 12.70 5.05 -19.62
C PRO A 62 11.27 4.59 -19.27
N LEU A 63 11.12 3.37 -18.73
CA LEU A 63 9.83 2.87 -18.24
C LEU A 63 9.29 3.72 -17.07
N ARG A 64 10.15 4.14 -16.13
CA ARG A 64 9.76 5.02 -15.02
C ARG A 64 9.18 6.35 -15.51
N ALA A 65 9.81 6.98 -16.49
CA ALA A 65 9.30 8.22 -17.10
C ALA A 65 7.91 8.01 -17.73
N ALA A 66 7.70 6.88 -18.43
CA ALA A 66 6.41 6.53 -19.01
C ALA A 66 5.33 6.28 -17.93
N ARG A 67 5.67 5.56 -16.86
CA ARG A 67 4.76 5.30 -15.72
C ARG A 67 4.40 6.59 -14.98
N ARG A 68 5.36 7.51 -14.75
CA ARG A 68 5.11 8.83 -14.15
C ARG A 68 4.14 9.69 -14.96
N ARG A 69 4.28 9.71 -16.31
CA ARG A 69 3.34 10.41 -17.19
C ARG A 69 1.91 9.85 -17.10
N ARG A 70 1.76 8.53 -16.97
CA ARG A 70 0.44 7.89 -16.76
C ARG A 70 -0.12 8.23 -15.38
N ALA A 71 0.70 8.14 -14.34
CA ALA A 71 0.33 8.46 -12.97
C ALA A 71 -0.18 9.90 -12.82
N ALA A 72 0.42 10.88 -13.51
CA ALA A 72 -0.01 12.28 -13.45
C ALA A 72 -1.48 12.50 -13.86
N ARG A 73 -1.99 11.76 -14.84
CA ARG A 73 -3.42 11.83 -15.23
C ARG A 73 -4.32 11.23 -14.16
N ARG A 74 -3.91 10.08 -13.60
CA ARG A 74 -4.62 9.36 -12.54
C ARG A 74 -4.65 10.12 -11.21
N TRP A 75 -3.61 10.89 -10.90
CA TRP A 75 -3.62 11.76 -9.71
C TRP A 75 -4.74 12.81 -9.73
N ARG A 76 -5.02 13.39 -10.91
CA ARG A 76 -6.15 14.34 -11.04
C ARG A 76 -7.49 13.65 -10.76
N GLN A 77 -7.64 12.43 -11.25
CA GLN A 77 -8.82 11.59 -11.02
C GLN A 77 -8.94 11.20 -9.54
N ALA A 78 -7.86 10.72 -8.92
CA ALA A 78 -7.78 10.37 -7.51
C ALA A 78 -8.17 11.54 -6.61
N ARG A 79 -7.62 12.74 -6.86
CA ARG A 79 -7.97 13.96 -6.11
C ARG A 79 -9.43 14.37 -6.29
N ARG A 80 -9.98 14.22 -7.49
CA ARG A 80 -11.41 14.51 -7.74
C ARG A 80 -12.30 13.55 -6.96
N PHE A 81 -12.01 12.26 -7.01
CA PHE A 81 -12.80 11.23 -6.33
C PHE A 81 -12.64 11.29 -4.82
N ALA A 82 -11.43 11.58 -4.31
CA ALA A 82 -11.18 11.76 -2.88
C ALA A 82 -12.05 12.88 -2.27
N ARG A 83 -12.29 13.97 -3.01
CA ARG A 83 -13.24 15.02 -2.58
C ARG A 83 -14.68 14.51 -2.47
N TRP A 84 -15.09 13.57 -3.32
CA TRP A 84 -16.42 12.97 -3.22
C TRP A 84 -16.50 12.00 -2.04
N LEU A 85 -15.46 11.18 -1.85
CA LEU A 85 -15.35 10.26 -0.71
C LEU A 85 -15.30 10.99 0.64
N ALA A 86 -14.64 12.14 0.72
CA ALA A 86 -14.63 12.97 1.93
C ALA A 86 -16.05 13.32 2.42
N ARG A 87 -17.02 13.41 1.50
CA ARG A 87 -18.44 13.70 1.79
C ARG A 87 -19.25 12.47 2.20
N VAL A 88 -18.72 11.26 2.02
CA VAL A 88 -19.40 10.03 2.44
C VAL A 88 -19.48 9.98 3.97
N PRO A 89 -20.65 9.69 4.57
CA PRO A 89 -20.78 9.56 6.01
C PRO A 89 -19.78 8.54 6.58
N PHE A 90 -19.28 8.85 7.78
CA PHE A 90 -18.34 8.04 8.54
C PHE A 90 -16.94 7.88 7.96
N VAL A 91 -16.65 8.40 6.76
CA VAL A 91 -15.27 8.52 6.26
C VAL A 91 -14.52 9.59 7.07
N ARG A 92 -13.30 9.26 7.51
CA ARG A 92 -12.44 10.03 8.41
C ARG A 92 -11.07 10.32 7.82
N MET A 93 -10.64 9.51 6.85
CA MET A 93 -9.46 9.76 6.02
C MET A 93 -9.69 9.20 4.62
N VAL A 94 -9.15 9.89 3.61
CA VAL A 94 -9.01 9.36 2.26
C VAL A 94 -7.56 9.54 1.83
N ALA A 95 -6.93 8.46 1.38
CA ALA A 95 -5.55 8.43 0.92
C ALA A 95 -5.40 7.57 -0.34
N VAL A 96 -4.28 7.73 -1.03
CA VAL A 96 -3.85 6.89 -2.15
C VAL A 96 -2.71 5.99 -1.69
N CYS A 97 -2.71 4.73 -2.11
CA CYS A 97 -1.65 3.75 -1.82
C CYS A 97 -1.18 3.01 -3.09
N GLY A 98 -0.29 2.02 -2.91
CA GLY A 98 0.21 1.16 -3.97
C GLY A 98 0.98 1.89 -5.07
N SER A 99 1.02 1.26 -6.26
CA SER A 99 1.84 1.74 -7.39
C SER A 99 1.53 3.17 -7.83
N GLN A 100 0.30 3.65 -7.63
CA GLN A 100 -0.08 5.03 -7.96
C GLN A 100 0.55 6.04 -7.00
N ALA A 101 0.72 5.69 -5.72
CA ALA A 101 1.27 6.59 -4.70
C ALA A 101 2.75 6.96 -4.95
N VAL A 102 3.49 6.06 -5.61
CA VAL A 102 4.91 6.23 -5.98
C VAL A 102 5.12 6.53 -7.47
N ASP A 103 4.07 6.94 -8.18
CA ASP A 103 4.13 7.26 -9.61
C ASP A 103 4.60 6.11 -10.51
N ASN A 104 4.41 4.86 -10.06
CA ASN A 104 4.82 3.62 -10.73
C ASN A 104 3.66 2.88 -11.39
N ALA A 105 2.64 3.60 -11.84
CA ALA A 105 1.39 2.98 -12.30
C ALA A 105 1.56 2.25 -13.66
N THR A 106 1.27 0.94 -13.69
CA THR A 106 1.26 0.13 -14.92
C THR A 106 0.11 0.52 -15.84
N ARG A 107 0.10 0.03 -17.10
CA ARG A 107 -0.93 0.39 -18.10
C ARG A 107 -2.35 0.13 -17.58
N ASP A 108 -2.55 -0.99 -16.91
CA ASP A 108 -3.87 -1.44 -16.43
C ASP A 108 -4.07 -1.21 -14.92
N ALA A 109 -3.19 -0.47 -14.25
CA ALA A 109 -3.32 -0.22 -12.82
C ALA A 109 -4.49 0.74 -12.51
N ASP A 110 -5.39 0.30 -11.63
CA ASP A 110 -6.40 1.16 -11.01
C ASP A 110 -5.76 2.11 -9.98
N VAL A 111 -6.53 3.14 -9.58
CA VAL A 111 -6.16 3.98 -8.44
C VAL A 111 -6.57 3.26 -7.15
N ASP A 112 -5.58 2.81 -6.40
CA ASP A 112 -5.76 2.18 -5.10
C ASP A 112 -6.00 3.24 -4.01
N LEU A 113 -7.16 3.15 -3.37
CA LEU A 113 -7.55 4.06 -2.29
C LEU A 113 -7.49 3.37 -0.94
N PHE A 114 -7.02 4.13 0.03
CA PHE A 114 -6.97 3.79 1.45
C PHE A 114 -7.95 4.67 2.20
N LEU A 115 -8.92 4.07 2.89
CA LEU A 115 -9.95 4.78 3.66
C LEU A 115 -9.82 4.45 5.13
N VAL A 116 -10.03 5.47 5.97
CA VAL A 116 -10.28 5.27 7.40
C VAL A 116 -11.71 5.70 7.70
N THR A 117 -12.43 4.89 8.47
CA THR A 117 -13.83 5.11 8.83
C THR A 117 -14.02 5.22 10.34
N ALA A 118 -15.11 5.84 10.77
CA ALA A 118 -15.50 5.86 12.18
C ALA A 118 -15.74 4.42 12.73
N PRO A 119 -15.53 4.19 14.03
CA PRO A 119 -15.71 2.88 14.67
C PRO A 119 -17.10 2.28 14.45
N GLY A 120 -17.13 1.02 13.98
CA GLY A 120 -18.38 0.28 13.74
C GLY A 120 -19.21 0.78 12.56
N ARG A 121 -18.59 1.50 11.62
CA ARG A 121 -19.25 2.09 10.42
C ARG A 121 -18.59 1.70 9.10
N LEU A 122 -17.63 0.79 9.14
CA LEU A 122 -16.80 0.44 7.99
C LEU A 122 -17.66 -0.04 6.82
N TRP A 123 -18.62 -0.93 7.06
CA TRP A 123 -19.41 -1.54 5.99
C TRP A 123 -20.48 -0.61 5.43
N LEU A 124 -21.01 0.30 6.25
CA LEU A 124 -21.84 1.41 5.76
C LEU A 124 -21.05 2.35 4.85
N ALA A 125 -19.89 2.81 5.31
CA ALA A 125 -19.02 3.69 4.53
C ALA A 125 -18.53 3.01 3.24
N GLN A 126 -18.19 1.71 3.31
CA GLN A 126 -17.76 0.94 2.16
C GLN A 126 -18.88 0.76 1.15
N SER A 127 -20.09 0.45 1.60
CA SER A 127 -21.26 0.32 0.72
C SER A 127 -21.60 1.64 0.02
N ALA A 128 -21.57 2.75 0.75
CA ALA A 128 -21.72 4.08 0.17
C ALA A 128 -20.60 4.42 -0.84
N THR A 129 -19.36 4.01 -0.55
CA THR A 129 -18.21 4.13 -1.45
C THR A 129 -18.39 3.32 -2.74
N MET A 130 -18.89 2.08 -2.64
CA MET A 130 -19.18 1.23 -3.80
C MET A 130 -20.28 1.83 -4.69
N VAL A 131 -21.34 2.38 -4.09
CA VAL A 131 -22.39 3.12 -4.83
C VAL A 131 -21.79 4.34 -5.53
N LEU A 132 -21.00 5.15 -4.80
CA LEU A 132 -20.35 6.32 -5.36
C LEU A 132 -19.39 5.97 -6.50
N ARG A 133 -18.64 4.87 -6.40
CA ARG A 133 -17.79 4.33 -7.48
C ARG A 133 -18.63 4.04 -8.72
N ARG A 134 -19.76 3.35 -8.58
CA ARG A 134 -20.63 3.02 -9.72
C ARG A 134 -21.17 4.27 -10.39
N LEU A 135 -21.59 5.27 -9.61
CA LEU A 135 -22.04 6.57 -10.13
C LEU A 135 -20.90 7.33 -10.82
N ALA A 136 -19.71 7.34 -10.24
CA ALA A 136 -18.53 7.98 -10.83
C ALA A 136 -18.13 7.35 -12.17
N ARG A 137 -18.21 6.02 -12.28
CA ARG A 137 -17.96 5.30 -13.53
C ARG A 137 -18.93 5.75 -14.62
N LEU A 138 -20.22 5.83 -14.29
CA LEU A 138 -21.26 6.23 -15.24
C LEU A 138 -21.15 7.73 -15.62
N ALA A 139 -20.87 8.60 -14.65
CA ALA A 139 -20.89 10.04 -14.87
C ALA A 139 -19.61 10.57 -15.52
N ILE A 140 -18.44 10.03 -15.17
CA ILE A 140 -17.14 10.60 -15.56
C ILE A 140 -16.08 9.56 -15.94
N GLY A 141 -16.45 8.28 -16.07
CA GLY A 141 -15.55 7.23 -16.54
C GLY A 141 -14.38 6.91 -15.60
N ILE A 142 -14.48 7.24 -14.30
CA ILE A 142 -13.43 6.95 -13.32
C ILE A 142 -13.91 5.79 -12.42
N GLU A 143 -13.05 4.79 -12.23
CA GLU A 143 -13.32 3.64 -11.38
C GLU A 143 -12.20 3.40 -10.35
N PRO A 144 -12.09 4.23 -9.29
CA PRO A 144 -11.09 4.00 -8.26
C PRO A 144 -11.47 2.81 -7.40
N CYS A 145 -10.47 2.01 -7.01
CA CYS A 145 -10.70 0.83 -6.19
C CYS A 145 -10.41 1.16 -4.72
N PRO A 146 -11.39 1.05 -3.80
CA PRO A 146 -11.10 1.08 -2.38
C PRO A 146 -10.39 -0.24 -2.02
N ASN A 147 -9.06 -0.20 -2.01
CA ASN A 147 -8.20 -1.36 -1.82
C ASN A 147 -7.99 -1.66 -0.32
N TYR A 148 -8.03 -0.64 0.53
CA TYR A 148 -7.73 -0.79 1.94
C TYR A 148 -8.67 0.05 2.81
N LEU A 149 -9.35 -0.58 3.77
CA LEU A 149 -10.21 0.11 4.73
C LEU A 149 -9.86 -0.26 6.16
N LEU A 150 -9.65 0.77 6.99
CA LEU A 150 -9.49 0.64 8.43
C LEU A 150 -10.58 1.40 9.17
N SER A 151 -10.90 0.91 10.35
CA SER A 151 -11.63 1.65 11.35
C SER A 151 -10.66 2.50 12.20
N GLU A 152 -11.09 3.68 12.67
CA GLU A 152 -10.25 4.60 13.47
C GLU A 152 -9.75 3.98 14.79
N ASP A 153 -10.42 2.97 15.32
CA ASP A 153 -10.00 2.20 16.51
C ASP A 153 -8.99 1.09 16.20
N ARG A 154 -8.64 0.90 14.91
CA ARG A 154 -7.73 -0.14 14.41
C ARG A 154 -6.85 0.38 13.27
N LEU A 155 -6.10 1.46 13.55
CA LEU A 155 -5.26 2.14 12.56
C LEU A 155 -3.94 1.41 12.23
N GLU A 156 -3.52 0.50 13.09
CA GLU A 156 -2.30 -0.27 12.90
C GLU A 156 -2.44 -1.27 11.74
N VAL A 157 -1.42 -1.31 10.88
CA VAL A 157 -1.33 -2.24 9.75
C VAL A 157 -0.48 -3.44 10.14
N ALA A 158 -1.13 -4.61 10.28
CA ALA A 158 -0.46 -5.89 10.52
C ALA A 158 -0.58 -6.82 9.29
N PRO A 159 0.35 -7.79 9.07
CA PRO A 159 1.55 -8.06 9.89
C PRO A 159 2.65 -7.02 9.67
N HIS A 160 3.64 -6.93 10.56
CA HIS A 160 4.80 -6.05 10.41
C HIS A 160 5.87 -6.75 9.56
N THR A 161 6.03 -6.33 8.32
CA THR A 161 7.03 -6.85 7.38
C THR A 161 7.63 -5.69 6.59
N LEU A 162 8.73 -5.92 5.88
CA LEU A 162 9.27 -4.90 4.96
C LEU A 162 8.21 -4.44 3.95
N TYR A 163 7.38 -5.36 3.45
CA TYR A 163 6.32 -5.03 2.51
C TYR A 163 5.26 -4.12 3.11
N THR A 164 4.73 -4.46 4.28
CA THR A 164 3.70 -3.61 4.91
C THR A 164 4.27 -2.29 5.41
N ALA A 165 5.55 -2.25 5.82
CA ALA A 165 6.25 -1.01 6.14
C ALA A 165 6.33 -0.08 4.92
N ARG A 166 6.65 -0.63 3.74
CA ARG A 166 6.66 0.10 2.46
C ARG A 166 5.27 0.60 2.09
N GLU A 167 4.24 -0.23 2.22
CA GLU A 167 2.86 0.16 1.93
C GLU A 167 2.40 1.32 2.81
N VAL A 168 2.64 1.25 4.13
CA VAL A 168 2.33 2.34 5.08
C VAL A 168 3.11 3.61 4.73
N ALA A 169 4.41 3.47 4.49
CA ALA A 169 5.30 4.58 4.20
C ALA A 169 4.93 5.33 2.91
N GLN A 170 4.29 4.65 1.97
CA GLN A 170 3.88 5.21 0.68
C GLN A 170 2.45 5.77 0.70
N VAL A 171 1.69 5.62 1.79
CA VAL A 171 0.35 6.21 1.88
C VAL A 171 0.43 7.73 1.70
N VAL A 172 -0.36 8.26 0.76
CA VAL A 172 -0.49 9.70 0.50
C VAL A 172 -1.89 10.16 0.89
N PRO A 173 -2.06 10.78 2.07
CA PRO A 173 -3.33 11.36 2.48
C PRO A 173 -3.77 12.51 1.56
N LEU A 174 -5.04 12.49 1.15
CA LEU A 174 -5.68 13.55 0.36
C LEU A 174 -6.73 14.33 1.17
N TRP A 175 -7.28 13.73 2.22
CA TRP A 175 -8.25 14.36 3.13
C TRP A 175 -8.20 13.71 4.52
N GLY A 176 -8.44 14.50 5.58
CA GLY A 176 -8.58 14.01 6.95
C GLY A 176 -7.27 14.06 7.74
N ALA A 177 -6.67 15.25 7.89
CA ALA A 177 -5.33 15.42 8.46
C ALA A 177 -5.16 14.84 9.86
N ALA A 178 -6.12 15.10 10.76
CA ALA A 178 -6.06 14.60 12.12
C ALA A 178 -6.03 13.05 12.15
N THR A 179 -6.81 12.41 11.29
CA THR A 179 -6.83 10.95 11.16
C THR A 179 -5.54 10.42 10.55
N ALA A 180 -4.98 11.12 9.56
CA ALA A 180 -3.68 10.77 8.96
C ALA A 180 -2.54 10.84 9.99
N GLN A 181 -2.52 11.87 10.83
CA GLN A 181 -1.54 11.97 11.92
C GLN A 181 -1.64 10.80 12.89
N ARG A 182 -2.86 10.43 13.32
CA ARG A 182 -3.08 9.25 14.17
C ARG A 182 -2.68 7.95 13.47
N PHE A 183 -2.95 7.84 12.16
CA PHE A 183 -2.56 6.67 11.37
C PHE A 183 -1.04 6.50 11.34
N PHE A 184 -0.28 7.55 11.01
CA PHE A 184 1.18 7.46 11.02
C PHE A 184 1.75 7.26 12.43
N ALA A 185 1.11 7.81 13.46
CA ALA A 185 1.49 7.57 14.86
C ALA A 185 1.30 6.11 15.27
N ALA A 186 0.18 5.48 14.88
CA ALA A 186 -0.10 4.07 15.14
C ALA A 186 0.85 3.13 14.37
N ASN A 187 1.49 3.60 13.31
CA ASN A 187 2.40 2.81 12.48
C ASN A 187 3.86 3.29 12.56
N ARG A 188 4.32 3.75 13.74
CA ARG A 188 5.73 4.13 13.95
C ARG A 188 6.70 2.95 13.87
N TRP A 189 6.19 1.72 14.02
CA TRP A 189 6.96 0.48 13.89
C TRP A 189 7.67 0.36 12.53
N ILE A 190 7.21 1.07 11.49
CA ILE A 190 7.87 1.08 10.18
C ILE A 190 9.34 1.54 10.25
N GLY A 191 9.71 2.33 11.27
CA GLY A 191 11.08 2.78 11.48
C GLY A 191 12.06 1.62 11.73
N ARG A 192 11.57 0.45 12.18
CA ARG A 192 12.39 -0.77 12.30
C ARG A 192 12.84 -1.30 10.93
N PHE A 193 12.06 -1.04 9.88
CA PHE A 193 12.33 -1.51 8.52
C PHE A 193 12.89 -0.41 7.59
N LEU A 194 12.53 0.85 7.85
CA LEU A 194 12.85 2.01 7.02
C LEU A 194 13.30 3.18 7.93
N PRO A 195 14.48 3.09 8.57
CA PRO A 195 14.89 4.01 9.63
C PRO A 195 15.04 5.47 9.18
N GLN A 196 15.31 5.72 7.89
CA GLN A 196 15.44 7.07 7.33
C GLN A 196 14.07 7.71 7.03
N ARG A 197 12.99 6.93 7.01
CA ARG A 197 11.67 7.49 6.70
C ARG A 197 11.11 8.25 7.88
N ARG A 198 10.80 9.51 7.64
CA ARG A 198 9.96 10.30 8.53
C ARG A 198 8.50 9.88 8.37
N PRO A 199 7.80 9.50 9.44
CA PRO A 199 6.36 9.28 9.38
C PRO A 199 5.67 10.63 9.07
N GLY A 200 4.76 10.66 8.08
CA GLY A 200 4.04 11.90 7.75
C GLY A 200 3.48 12.05 6.34
N GLY A 201 3.76 11.12 5.41
CA GLY A 201 3.27 11.23 4.03
C GLY A 201 3.74 12.49 3.31
N ARG A 202 3.06 12.84 2.21
CA ARG A 202 3.26 14.07 1.43
C ARG A 202 2.24 15.15 1.84
N PRO A 203 2.52 16.00 2.83
CA PRO A 203 1.54 16.92 3.40
C PRO A 203 1.00 17.94 2.39
N GLU A 204 1.75 18.23 1.31
CA GLU A 204 1.36 19.19 0.27
C GLU A 204 0.09 18.78 -0.51
N GLN A 205 -0.36 17.53 -0.35
CA GLN A 205 -1.55 17.01 -1.05
C GLN A 205 -2.82 17.04 -0.20
N LEU A 206 -2.68 17.33 1.08
CA LEU A 206 -3.75 17.24 2.05
C LEU A 206 -4.68 18.46 1.95
N ARG A 207 -5.98 18.19 1.86
CA ARG A 207 -7.01 19.23 1.94
C ARG A 207 -7.91 18.93 3.12
N ASP A 208 -7.92 19.80 4.11
CA ASP A 208 -8.95 19.79 5.13
C ASP A 208 -10.08 20.70 4.67
N THR A 209 -11.22 20.08 4.37
CA THR A 209 -12.48 20.80 4.18
C THR A 209 -13.45 20.35 5.25
N PRO A 210 -14.19 21.27 5.88
CA PRO A 210 -15.16 20.92 6.91
C PRO A 210 -16.20 19.94 6.36
N PRO A 211 -16.75 19.06 7.20
CA PRO A 211 -17.77 18.12 6.78
C PRO A 211 -19.00 18.88 6.25
N GLY A 212 -19.53 18.44 5.11
CA GLY A 212 -20.75 19.02 4.54
C GLY A 212 -21.98 18.72 5.39
N ARG A 213 -22.98 19.61 5.39
CA ARG A 213 -24.20 19.48 6.21
C ARG A 213 -24.91 18.12 6.06
N LEU A 214 -24.98 17.60 4.83
CA LEU A 214 -25.57 16.28 4.55
C LEU A 214 -24.81 15.14 5.23
N LYS A 215 -23.47 15.18 5.22
CA LYS A 215 -22.62 14.21 5.89
C LYS A 215 -22.94 14.22 7.39
N THR A 216 -22.95 15.40 8.00
CA THR A 216 -23.26 15.55 9.43
C THR A 216 -24.66 15.04 9.78
N ALA A 217 -25.68 15.38 9.00
CA ALA A 217 -27.05 14.92 9.25
C ALA A 217 -27.18 13.39 9.17
N LEU A 218 -26.57 12.76 8.17
CA LEU A 218 -26.55 11.30 8.03
C LEU A 218 -25.75 10.63 9.15
N GLU A 219 -24.64 11.22 9.57
CA GLU A 219 -23.86 10.73 10.70
C GLU A 219 -24.63 10.84 12.02
N THR A 220 -25.42 11.89 12.25
CA THR A 220 -26.28 12.00 13.43
C THR A 220 -27.39 10.95 13.40
N LEU A 221 -28.07 10.79 12.26
CA LEU A 221 -29.17 9.82 12.09
C LEU A 221 -28.68 8.38 12.29
N LEU A 222 -27.54 8.04 11.69
CA LEU A 222 -26.99 6.69 11.70
C LEU A 222 -25.93 6.49 12.79
N GLY A 223 -25.64 7.49 13.62
CA GLY A 223 -24.54 7.47 14.61
C GLY A 223 -24.81 6.62 15.85
N GLY A 224 -26.07 6.27 16.10
CA GLY A 224 -26.49 5.46 17.25
C GLY A 224 -26.50 3.94 17.02
N ALA A 225 -27.15 3.22 17.93
CA ALA A 225 -27.28 1.76 17.90
C ALA A 225 -27.99 1.23 16.64
N ALA A 226 -28.95 2.00 16.10
CA ALA A 226 -29.65 1.64 14.87
C ALA A 226 -28.69 1.53 13.67
N GLY A 227 -27.81 2.50 13.48
CA GLY A 227 -26.81 2.40 12.42
C GLY A 227 -25.79 1.29 12.69
N ALA A 228 -25.45 0.99 13.95
CA ALA A 228 -24.53 -0.10 14.26
C ALA A 228 -25.15 -1.47 13.94
N ARG A 229 -26.48 -1.60 14.10
CA ARG A 229 -27.25 -2.76 13.65
C ARG A 229 -27.27 -2.82 12.12
N LEU A 230 -27.47 -1.70 11.44
CA LEU A 230 -27.45 -1.63 9.98
C LEU A 230 -26.08 -2.01 9.42
N ASP A 231 -24.98 -1.52 10.01
CA ASP A 231 -23.61 -1.90 9.63
C ASP A 231 -23.38 -3.41 9.74
N ARG A 232 -23.82 -4.03 10.85
CA ARG A 232 -23.77 -5.49 11.02
C ARG A 232 -24.60 -6.25 9.99
N LEU A 233 -25.77 -5.72 9.64
CA LEU A 233 -26.63 -6.32 8.62
C LEU A 233 -25.95 -6.26 7.25
N VAL A 234 -25.43 -5.09 6.85
CA VAL A 234 -24.70 -4.90 5.59
C VAL A 234 -23.49 -5.81 5.52
N TYR A 235 -22.71 -5.90 6.61
CA TYR A 235 -21.59 -6.82 6.73
C TYR A 235 -22.01 -8.27 6.49
N GLY A 236 -23.05 -8.74 7.19
CA GLY A 236 -23.54 -10.12 7.06
C GLY A 236 -24.06 -10.44 5.65
N LEU A 237 -24.71 -9.48 4.98
CA LEU A 237 -25.14 -9.63 3.59
C LEU A 237 -23.94 -9.71 2.63
N LEU A 238 -22.94 -8.87 2.81
CA LEU A 238 -21.72 -8.85 1.99
C LEU A 238 -20.95 -10.16 2.11
N VAL A 239 -20.75 -10.64 3.34
CA VAL A 239 -20.08 -11.92 3.60
C VAL A 239 -20.82 -13.08 2.92
N ARG A 240 -22.16 -13.13 3.04
CA ARG A 240 -22.98 -14.14 2.37
C ARG A 240 -22.88 -14.06 0.84
N TYR A 241 -22.86 -12.85 0.29
CA TYR A 241 -22.72 -12.62 -1.15
C TYR A 241 -21.38 -13.15 -1.66
N TYR A 242 -20.26 -12.80 -1.00
CA TYR A 242 -18.93 -13.24 -1.42
C TYR A 242 -18.70 -14.73 -1.21
N ALA A 243 -19.20 -15.31 -0.10
CA ALA A 243 -19.13 -16.75 0.12
C ALA A 243 -19.80 -17.53 -1.02
N ARG A 244 -20.98 -17.09 -1.48
CA ARG A 244 -21.68 -17.69 -2.62
C ARG A 244 -20.96 -17.45 -3.95
N ARG A 245 -20.55 -16.21 -4.22
CA ARG A 245 -19.91 -15.83 -5.49
C ARG A 245 -18.57 -16.52 -5.70
N LEU A 246 -17.74 -16.59 -4.65
CA LEU A 246 -16.42 -17.21 -4.70
C LEU A 246 -16.45 -18.71 -4.39
N ARG A 247 -17.61 -19.26 -4.01
CA ARG A 247 -17.77 -20.66 -3.58
C ARG A 247 -16.79 -21.04 -2.46
N ARG A 248 -16.60 -20.14 -1.49
CA ARG A 248 -15.70 -20.31 -0.33
C ARG A 248 -16.48 -20.34 0.98
N PRO A 249 -15.97 -21.04 2.02
CA PRO A 249 -16.57 -21.03 3.35
C PRO A 249 -16.69 -19.62 3.91
N ARG A 250 -17.76 -19.38 4.68
CA ARG A 250 -18.02 -18.08 5.29
C ARG A 250 -16.86 -17.62 6.19
N ALA A 251 -16.29 -18.53 6.97
CA ALA A 251 -15.18 -18.22 7.87
C ALA A 251 -13.95 -17.67 7.14
N GLU A 252 -13.65 -18.17 5.93
CA GLU A 252 -12.54 -17.67 5.10
C GLU A 252 -12.80 -16.23 4.63
N ILE A 253 -14.05 -15.93 4.26
CA ILE A 253 -14.46 -14.55 3.90
C ILE A 253 -14.41 -13.63 5.12
N GLU A 254 -14.86 -14.07 6.30
CA GLU A 254 -14.84 -13.25 7.53
C GLU A 254 -13.42 -12.97 8.03
N LEU A 255 -12.48 -13.90 7.82
CA LEU A 255 -11.07 -13.66 8.11
C LEU A 255 -10.51 -12.52 7.24
N ALA A 256 -10.99 -12.44 6.01
CA ALA A 256 -10.55 -11.45 5.04
C ALA A 256 -11.22 -10.08 5.13
N TYR A 257 -12.52 -10.10 5.38
CA TYR A 257 -13.37 -8.94 5.48
C TYR A 257 -13.77 -8.82 6.95
N ARG A 258 -12.88 -8.37 7.84
CA ARG A 258 -13.19 -8.21 9.27
C ARG A 258 -14.08 -6.99 9.51
N ARG A 259 -14.79 -6.96 10.65
CA ARG A 259 -15.77 -5.89 10.93
C ARG A 259 -15.14 -4.49 10.98
N GLU A 260 -13.90 -4.43 11.46
CA GLU A 260 -13.10 -3.25 11.73
C GLU A 260 -12.00 -3.01 10.69
N ARG A 261 -11.80 -3.97 9.78
CA ARG A 261 -10.74 -3.91 8.77
C ARG A 261 -11.13 -4.72 7.54
N GLN A 262 -11.12 -4.06 6.39
CA GLN A 262 -11.07 -4.75 5.10
C GLN A 262 -9.67 -4.56 4.54
N VAL A 263 -8.89 -5.63 4.57
CA VAL A 263 -7.74 -5.77 3.67
C VAL A 263 -8.27 -6.56 2.49
N VAL A 264 -7.97 -6.16 1.26
CA VAL A 264 -8.07 -7.13 0.16
C VAL A 264 -7.10 -8.25 0.53
N VAL A 265 -7.64 -9.33 1.10
CA VAL A 265 -6.82 -10.45 1.57
C VAL A 265 -6.09 -11.02 0.39
N THR A 266 -4.81 -10.80 0.45
CA THR A 266 -3.86 -11.50 -0.36
C THR A 266 -2.69 -11.80 0.57
N GLY A 267 -2.93 -12.60 1.61
CA GLY A 267 -1.82 -13.26 2.32
C GLY A 267 -0.86 -13.93 1.33
N GLY A 268 -1.42 -14.44 0.21
CA GLY A 268 -0.65 -14.91 -0.94
C GLY A 268 0.18 -13.85 -1.67
N TYR A 269 -0.22 -12.57 -1.70
CA TYR A 269 0.60 -11.52 -2.31
C TYR A 269 1.78 -11.17 -1.42
N LEU A 270 1.58 -11.05 -0.10
CA LEU A 270 2.67 -10.84 0.84
C LEU A 270 3.69 -11.98 0.74
N GLY A 271 3.23 -13.24 0.76
CA GLY A 271 4.08 -14.42 0.56
C GLY A 271 4.82 -14.41 -0.78
N ALA A 272 4.13 -14.05 -1.87
CA ALA A 272 4.75 -13.94 -3.19
C ALA A 272 5.83 -12.85 -3.26
N VAL A 273 5.63 -11.72 -2.60
CA VAL A 273 6.66 -10.67 -2.51
C VAL A 273 7.85 -11.16 -1.69
N ALA A 274 7.61 -11.82 -0.56
CA ALA A 274 8.66 -12.37 0.29
C ALA A 274 9.54 -13.36 -0.46
N GLU A 275 8.91 -14.33 -1.14
CA GLU A 275 9.60 -15.36 -1.91
C GLU A 275 10.40 -14.75 -3.07
N ARG A 276 9.79 -13.85 -3.84
CA ARG A 276 10.49 -13.16 -4.95
C ARG A 276 11.64 -12.31 -4.46
N PHE A 277 11.50 -11.66 -3.31
CA PHE A 277 12.58 -10.88 -2.71
C PHE A 277 13.77 -11.76 -2.33
N ALA A 278 13.51 -12.91 -1.69
CA ALA A 278 14.53 -13.89 -1.33
C ALA A 278 15.24 -14.47 -2.57
N ILE A 279 14.48 -14.87 -3.60
CA ILE A 279 15.02 -15.38 -4.86
C ILE A 279 15.90 -14.31 -5.53
N ARG A 280 15.38 -13.10 -5.69
CA ARG A 280 16.10 -12.02 -6.36
C ARG A 280 17.35 -11.59 -5.61
N ALA A 281 17.32 -11.63 -4.28
CA ALA A 281 18.51 -11.41 -3.47
C ALA A 281 19.56 -12.52 -3.65
N GLY A 282 19.12 -13.78 -3.74
CA GLY A 282 19.99 -14.91 -4.06
C GLY A 282 20.68 -14.80 -5.41
N GLU A 283 19.94 -14.39 -6.45
CA GLU A 283 20.48 -14.16 -7.79
C GLU A 283 21.57 -13.08 -7.84
N VAL A 284 21.42 -12.02 -7.04
CA VAL A 284 22.29 -10.84 -7.10
C VAL A 284 23.45 -10.92 -6.10
N LEU A 285 23.23 -11.53 -4.93
CA LEU A 285 24.14 -11.47 -3.78
C LEU A 285 24.51 -12.87 -3.23
N GLY A 286 24.10 -13.95 -3.92
CA GLY A 286 24.33 -15.33 -3.50
C GLY A 286 23.51 -15.77 -2.27
N ASP A 287 23.84 -16.92 -1.70
CA ASP A 287 23.06 -17.54 -0.60
C ASP A 287 23.00 -16.65 0.65
N GLY A 288 24.08 -15.93 0.97
CA GLY A 288 24.09 -14.95 2.06
C GLY A 288 23.10 -13.80 1.83
N GLY A 289 22.93 -13.40 0.57
CA GLY A 289 21.93 -12.43 0.16
C GLY A 289 20.49 -12.91 0.36
N ARG A 290 20.22 -14.16 -0.02
CA ARG A 290 18.91 -14.79 0.19
C ARG A 290 18.54 -14.81 1.68
N ALA A 291 19.43 -15.31 2.53
CA ALA A 291 19.21 -15.39 3.98
C ALA A 291 18.99 -14.00 4.60
N ALA A 292 19.79 -13.00 4.18
CA ALA A 292 19.61 -11.63 4.63
C ALA A 292 18.27 -11.02 4.17
N ALA A 293 17.80 -11.32 2.95
CA ALA A 293 16.50 -10.86 2.46
C ALA A 293 15.33 -11.46 3.26
N GLU A 294 15.38 -12.76 3.58
CA GLU A 294 14.40 -13.42 4.42
C GLU A 294 14.35 -12.80 5.83
N ALA A 295 15.51 -12.56 6.45
CA ALA A 295 15.62 -11.90 7.75
C ALA A 295 15.06 -10.47 7.73
N ILE A 296 15.48 -9.64 6.78
CA ILE A 296 15.01 -8.25 6.62
C ILE A 296 13.49 -8.22 6.40
N PHE A 297 12.95 -9.14 5.58
CA PHE A 297 11.53 -9.16 5.27
C PHE A 297 10.68 -9.43 6.52
N ALA A 298 11.12 -10.34 7.38
CA ALA A 298 10.46 -10.71 8.63
C ALA A 298 10.68 -9.70 9.77
N GLY A 299 11.55 -8.69 9.59
CA GLY A 299 11.90 -7.73 10.65
C GLY A 299 12.99 -8.22 11.59
N GLY A 300 13.72 -9.27 11.19
CA GLY A 300 14.86 -9.82 11.90
C GLY A 300 16.10 -8.94 11.78
N TRP A 301 16.13 -7.85 12.54
CA TRP A 301 17.31 -7.43 13.28
C TRP A 301 16.81 -7.04 14.68
N GLU A 302 17.11 -7.91 15.65
CA GLU A 302 16.61 -8.01 17.03
C GLU A 302 15.27 -8.76 17.28
N ALA A 303 15.39 -9.81 18.09
CA ALA A 303 14.34 -10.68 18.62
C ALA A 303 13.42 -9.92 19.60
N GLY A 304 12.13 -10.28 19.61
CA GLY A 304 11.19 -9.83 20.63
C GLY A 304 9.73 -9.97 20.21
N ASP A 305 9.11 -11.04 20.70
CA ASP A 305 7.69 -11.36 20.89
C ASP A 305 6.60 -10.54 20.19
N GLY A 306 5.74 -11.27 19.47
CA GLY A 306 4.43 -10.80 19.03
C GLY A 306 3.86 -11.70 17.96
N GLY A 307 3.31 -12.85 18.39
CA GLY A 307 2.75 -13.87 17.50
C GLY A 307 1.66 -13.35 16.57
N ASP A 308 1.99 -13.28 15.29
CA ASP A 308 1.10 -13.59 14.18
C ASP A 308 1.97 -14.37 13.18
N GLY A 309 1.55 -15.60 12.87
CA GLY A 309 2.37 -16.62 12.22
C GLY A 309 3.09 -16.16 10.96
N ALA A 310 4.27 -16.76 10.72
CA ALA A 310 5.07 -16.60 9.52
C ALA A 310 4.20 -16.62 8.25
N PRO A 311 4.52 -15.82 7.21
CA PRO A 311 3.73 -15.82 5.99
C PRO A 311 3.69 -17.23 5.40
N ALA A 312 2.50 -17.82 5.35
CA ALA A 312 2.27 -19.04 4.60
C ALA A 312 2.75 -18.82 3.15
N GLY A 313 3.38 -19.83 2.56
CA GLY A 313 4.00 -19.74 1.23
C GLY A 313 3.09 -19.11 0.17
N ALA A 314 3.72 -18.54 -0.87
CA ALA A 314 3.00 -17.83 -1.92
C ALA A 314 1.91 -18.70 -2.54
N ASP A 315 0.67 -18.21 -2.56
CA ASP A 315 -0.41 -18.84 -3.31
C ASP A 315 -0.06 -18.75 -4.81
N PRO A 316 -0.05 -19.89 -5.55
CA PRO A 316 0.32 -19.95 -6.96
C PRO A 316 -0.38 -18.93 -7.86
N LEU A 317 -1.64 -18.59 -7.55
CA LEU A 317 -2.41 -17.57 -8.29
C LEU A 317 -1.76 -16.18 -8.18
N TYR A 318 -1.19 -15.84 -7.03
CA TYR A 318 -0.56 -14.54 -6.80
C TYR A 318 0.85 -14.47 -7.36
N ALA A 319 1.59 -15.58 -7.34
CA ALA A 319 2.85 -15.68 -8.08
C ALA A 319 2.62 -15.37 -9.57
N GLU A 320 1.53 -15.89 -10.16
CA GLU A 320 1.16 -15.61 -11.54
C GLU A 320 0.70 -14.16 -11.76
N LEU A 321 -0.16 -13.60 -10.90
CA LEU A 321 -0.63 -12.20 -11.01
C LEU A 321 0.52 -11.19 -10.88
N PHE A 322 1.46 -11.43 -9.97
CA PHE A 322 2.66 -10.61 -9.83
C PHE A 322 3.53 -10.73 -11.09
N ALA A 323 3.73 -11.94 -11.63
CA ALA A 323 4.46 -12.17 -12.88
C ALA A 323 3.81 -11.43 -14.05
N ARG A 324 2.49 -11.45 -14.17
CA ARG A 324 1.78 -10.70 -15.23
C ARG A 324 1.92 -9.19 -15.09
N ARG A 325 2.05 -8.68 -13.85
CA ARG A 325 2.11 -7.22 -13.58
C ARG A 325 3.52 -6.63 -13.68
N TYR A 326 4.54 -7.38 -13.27
CA TYR A 326 5.94 -6.91 -13.17
C TYR A 326 6.96 -7.88 -13.78
N GLY A 327 6.55 -9.03 -14.30
CA GLY A 327 7.39 -9.91 -15.09
C GLY A 327 7.50 -9.36 -16.50
N GLY A 328 8.39 -8.39 -16.70
CA GLY A 328 8.88 -8.04 -18.02
C GLY A 328 9.27 -9.33 -18.76
N GLY A 329 8.83 -9.43 -20.02
CA GLY A 329 9.02 -10.61 -20.86
C GLY A 329 10.46 -11.10 -20.81
N ARG A 330 10.60 -12.42 -20.64
CA ARG A 330 11.80 -13.11 -21.11
C ARG A 330 11.93 -12.93 -22.62
#